data_AF-A0A432RNM9-F1
#
_entry.id   AF-A0A432RNM9-F1
#
_cell.length_a   1.000
_cell.length_b   1.000
_cell.length_c   1.000
_cell.angle_alpha   90.00
_cell.angle_beta   90.00
_cell.angle_gamma   90.00
#
_symmetry.space_group_name_H-M   'P 1'
#
loop_
_entity.id
_entity.type
_entity.pdbx_description
1 polymer ?
#
loop_
_entity_poly.entity_id
_entity_poly.type
_entity_poly.pdbx_seq_one_letter_code
_entity_poly.pdbx_strand_id
1 'polypeptide(L)'
;MPSAKAVQQAACSSETATRHFRQGYAAQHAGHSAAALERYADCLDADDACIVCNYEIGWSYWSQGHWAKTVSAWKRTLELDPEHQNARTWLILALQNAETAKLRDSGTLRVPIGTDSKPVQAPVRLRLVARFQNYAVNPVSSNDHYDTDIHSPKSIRFTTTGNKAYVNSLEGFRTVVYDPSSLKKIGTVKHHFGKAQEDLFKGQASVFNYLFRHHPASGNVNHFNGKPVESELSHGGRYLWIPYYRRDYDSGATSPSAVAVIDTRNDRIVRVLPTGPIPKYVEASPDNNWLAVTHWADNSIGLIDISAEDPSLFAYRPDPLVVEQLLPQIGLEDKNRDRSCGYCLRGTVFSPDSETLLVARMKGGGIAGFDVESGTYLGTVLGMKPTPRHLLLSHDGSTLYVSSNISGYVSRIPLASVLESLASADGKRIDVSGWKSVHVGLGARTIDQDPSGRYLFTAVNGSSEVVVVETETMDIITRVRSDSYTVGLAVSPDGRQVWTTSQGRDGKGGNSVCVYEITYVDTNKDESEMAGRTTQPFGLNEHADTSVTLHEQKTKSLSQAISTGQNTTSKTGDDSVSSILMQKGLVPTAMVR
;
A
#
# COMPACT_ATOMS: atom_id res chain seq x y z
N MET A 1 -8.28 -0.63 -22.49
CA MET A 1 -7.43 -0.15 -23.61
C MET A 1 -8.20 -0.34 -24.90
N PRO A 2 -8.02 0.52 -25.92
CA PRO A 2 -8.47 0.23 -27.28
C PRO A 2 -7.83 -1.06 -27.81
N SER A 3 -8.44 -1.71 -28.81
CA SER A 3 -7.74 -2.76 -29.55
C SER A 3 -6.64 -2.14 -30.42
N ALA A 4 -5.56 -2.88 -30.68
CA ALA A 4 -4.50 -2.42 -31.59
C ALA A 4 -5.05 -2.03 -32.98
N LYS A 5 -6.14 -2.68 -33.40
CA LYS A 5 -6.88 -2.41 -34.64
C LYS A 5 -7.54 -1.03 -34.64
N ALA A 6 -8.11 -0.60 -33.50
CA ALA A 6 -8.70 0.73 -33.34
C ALA A 6 -7.63 1.83 -33.39
N VAL A 7 -6.44 1.62 -32.80
CA VAL A 7 -5.37 2.63 -32.83
C VAL A 7 -4.72 2.75 -34.21
N GLN A 8 -4.67 1.67 -35.00
CA GLN A 8 -4.27 1.74 -36.41
C GLN A 8 -5.25 2.55 -37.29
N GLN A 9 -6.54 2.56 -36.91
CA GLN A 9 -7.59 3.34 -37.56
C GLN A 9 -7.67 4.80 -37.09
N ALA A 10 -7.02 5.14 -35.98
CA ALA A 10 -6.93 6.53 -35.52
C ALA A 10 -6.09 7.38 -36.50
N ALA A 11 -6.51 8.63 -36.68
CA ALA A 11 -5.91 9.57 -37.63
C ALA A 11 -5.89 11.00 -37.06
N CYS A 12 -4.95 11.79 -37.56
CA CYS A 12 -4.96 13.24 -37.46
C CYS A 12 -5.79 13.82 -38.63
N SER A 13 -6.07 15.12 -38.63
CA SER A 13 -6.71 15.80 -39.77
C SER A 13 -5.83 15.80 -41.02
N SER A 14 -4.51 15.81 -40.83
CA SER A 14 -3.49 15.70 -41.88
C SER A 14 -3.05 14.25 -42.11
N GLU A 15 -2.97 13.82 -43.38
CA GLU A 15 -2.41 12.50 -43.74
C GLU A 15 -0.91 12.42 -43.41
N THR A 16 -0.18 13.53 -43.60
CA THR A 16 1.22 13.65 -43.18
C THR A 16 1.35 13.46 -41.67
N ALA A 17 0.54 14.16 -40.86
CA ALA A 17 0.54 13.96 -39.42
C ALA A 17 0.16 12.52 -39.04
N THR A 18 -0.82 11.92 -39.72
CA THR A 18 -1.23 10.52 -39.51
C THR A 18 -0.10 9.51 -39.84
N ARG A 19 0.74 9.80 -40.84
CA ARG A 19 1.94 9.01 -41.15
C ARG A 19 3.00 9.14 -40.05
N HIS A 20 3.26 10.36 -39.56
CA HIS A 20 4.20 10.62 -38.47
C HIS A 20 3.70 10.01 -37.13
N PHE A 21 2.41 10.12 -36.82
CA PHE A 21 1.73 9.40 -35.73
C PHE A 21 2.02 7.90 -35.75
N ARG A 22 1.77 7.23 -36.88
CA ARG A 22 1.98 5.79 -37.03
C ARG A 22 3.44 5.38 -36.86
N GLN A 23 4.38 6.21 -37.32
CA GLN A 23 5.82 6.01 -37.11
C GLN A 23 6.20 6.15 -35.62
N GLY A 24 5.70 7.18 -34.93
CA GLY A 24 5.92 7.38 -33.50
C GLY A 24 5.32 6.26 -32.65
N TYR A 25 4.10 5.84 -32.98
CA TYR A 25 3.41 4.73 -32.31
C TYR A 25 4.16 3.40 -32.45
N ALA A 26 4.68 3.10 -33.65
CA ALA A 26 5.52 1.92 -33.86
C ALA A 26 6.84 2.01 -33.07
N ALA A 27 7.50 3.17 -33.06
CA ALA A 27 8.72 3.39 -32.27
C ALA A 27 8.47 3.25 -30.76
N GLN A 28 7.36 3.79 -30.25
CA GLN A 28 6.96 3.68 -28.84
C GLN A 28 6.73 2.22 -28.44
N HIS A 29 6.05 1.44 -29.29
CA HIS A 29 5.76 0.02 -29.02
C HIS A 29 7.00 -0.88 -29.20
N ALA A 30 8.00 -0.44 -29.95
CA ALA A 30 9.35 -1.04 -29.95
C ALA A 30 10.21 -0.59 -28.74
N GLY A 31 9.70 0.29 -27.87
CA GLY A 31 10.41 0.81 -26.69
C GLY A 31 11.29 2.04 -26.96
N HIS A 32 11.43 2.49 -28.20
CA HIS A 32 12.28 3.59 -28.64
C HIS A 32 11.64 4.97 -28.34
N SER A 33 11.44 5.28 -27.05
CA SER A 33 10.68 6.45 -26.60
C SER A 33 11.23 7.81 -27.09
N ALA A 34 12.54 7.93 -27.35
CA ALA A 34 13.12 9.14 -27.94
C ALA A 34 12.70 9.32 -29.42
N ALA A 35 12.90 8.29 -30.24
CA ALA A 35 12.46 8.30 -31.65
C ALA A 35 10.94 8.40 -31.79
N ALA A 36 10.17 7.89 -30.81
CA ALA A 36 8.73 8.11 -30.74
C ALA A 36 8.38 9.59 -30.57
N LEU A 37 9.02 10.27 -29.60
CA LEU A 37 8.82 11.70 -29.36
C LEU A 37 9.23 12.57 -30.56
N GLU A 38 10.30 12.22 -31.29
CA GLU A 38 10.64 12.91 -32.54
C GLU A 38 9.52 12.78 -33.59
N ARG A 39 9.05 11.56 -33.86
CA ARG A 39 7.99 11.35 -34.85
C ARG A 39 6.64 11.92 -34.39
N TYR A 40 6.39 12.05 -33.10
CA TYR A 40 5.24 12.79 -32.58
C TYR A 40 5.42 14.32 -32.62
N ALA A 41 6.66 14.84 -32.61
CA ALA A 41 6.92 16.25 -32.88
C ALA A 41 6.61 16.56 -34.35
N ASP A 42 7.15 15.78 -35.30
CA ASP A 42 6.81 15.91 -36.72
C ASP A 42 5.28 15.81 -36.98
N CYS A 43 4.56 15.05 -36.14
CA CYS A 43 3.11 14.94 -36.20
C CYS A 43 2.43 16.26 -35.83
N LEU A 44 2.84 16.90 -34.72
CA LEU A 44 2.27 18.16 -34.26
C LEU A 44 2.73 19.37 -35.09
N ASP A 45 3.90 19.31 -35.72
CA ASP A 45 4.32 20.30 -36.73
C ASP A 45 3.44 20.25 -38.00
N ALA A 46 2.76 19.13 -38.24
CA ALA A 46 1.86 18.92 -39.38
C ALA A 46 0.36 18.91 -39.03
N ASP A 47 0.01 18.88 -37.74
CA ASP A 47 -1.33 19.00 -37.15
C ASP A 47 -1.21 19.22 -35.63
N ASP A 48 -1.15 20.48 -35.19
CA ASP A 48 -0.95 20.87 -33.78
C ASP A 48 -2.14 20.51 -32.87
N ALA A 49 -3.29 20.24 -33.50
CA ALA A 49 -4.53 19.80 -32.89
C ALA A 49 -4.68 18.26 -32.87
N CYS A 50 -3.70 17.48 -33.34
CA CYS A 50 -3.85 16.02 -33.37
C CYS A 50 -3.89 15.40 -31.96
N ILE A 51 -5.12 15.10 -31.51
CA ILE A 51 -5.45 14.54 -30.19
C ILE A 51 -4.63 13.28 -29.90
N VAL A 52 -4.49 12.37 -30.87
CA VAL A 52 -3.81 11.08 -30.66
C VAL A 52 -2.30 11.19 -30.55
N CYS A 53 -1.67 12.16 -31.22
CA CYS A 53 -0.25 12.47 -30.98
C CYS A 53 -0.05 13.09 -29.60
N ASN A 54 -0.90 14.04 -29.18
CA ASN A 54 -0.85 14.62 -27.83
C ASN A 54 -1.04 13.56 -26.73
N TYR A 55 -1.97 12.62 -26.91
CA TYR A 55 -2.23 11.55 -25.95
C TYR A 55 -1.05 10.57 -25.83
N GLU A 56 -0.45 10.14 -26.95
CA GLU A 56 0.67 9.18 -26.93
C GLU A 56 2.02 9.82 -26.53
N ILE A 57 2.24 11.11 -26.81
CA ILE A 57 3.35 11.88 -26.21
C ILE A 57 3.34 11.77 -24.68
N GLY A 58 2.15 11.80 -24.07
CA GLY A 58 1.99 11.59 -22.62
C GLY A 58 2.50 10.23 -22.15
N TRP A 59 2.27 9.15 -22.91
CA TRP A 59 2.81 7.82 -22.63
C TRP A 59 4.32 7.72 -22.83
N SER A 60 4.85 8.33 -23.90
CA SER A 60 6.29 8.42 -24.11
C SER A 60 7.02 9.23 -23.01
N TYR A 61 6.38 10.23 -22.41
CA TYR A 61 6.94 10.90 -21.22
C TYR A 61 6.70 10.12 -19.92
N TRP A 62 5.59 9.39 -19.81
CA TRP A 62 5.26 8.54 -18.66
C TRP A 62 6.28 7.40 -18.50
N SER A 63 6.66 6.72 -19.59
CA SER A 63 7.66 5.64 -19.57
C SER A 63 9.02 6.09 -19.04
N GLN A 64 9.36 7.36 -19.25
CA GLN A 64 10.60 8.02 -18.80
C GLN A 64 10.47 8.71 -17.43
N GLY A 65 9.28 8.72 -16.82
CA GLY A 65 9.01 9.40 -15.54
C GLY A 65 9.06 10.93 -15.62
N HIS A 66 8.90 11.52 -16.81
CA HIS A 66 8.93 12.97 -17.03
C HIS A 66 7.59 13.63 -16.70
N TRP A 67 7.13 13.48 -15.46
CA TRP A 67 5.75 13.76 -15.04
C TRP A 67 5.23 15.16 -15.40
N ALA A 68 6.05 16.20 -15.31
CA ALA A 68 5.65 17.55 -15.72
C ALA A 68 5.28 17.64 -17.22
N LYS A 69 6.03 16.93 -18.07
CA LYS A 69 5.76 16.85 -19.52
C LYS A 69 4.56 15.95 -19.82
N THR A 70 4.42 14.83 -19.11
CA THR A 70 3.22 13.97 -19.16
C THR A 70 1.94 14.74 -18.80
N VAL A 71 1.98 15.52 -17.71
CA VAL A 71 0.88 16.40 -17.29
C VAL A 71 0.54 17.42 -18.38
N SER A 72 1.56 18.03 -19.01
CA SER A 72 1.33 18.99 -20.11
C SER A 72 0.67 18.34 -21.32
N ALA A 73 1.12 17.16 -21.73
CA ALA A 73 0.60 16.44 -22.90
C ALA A 73 -0.87 15.99 -22.71
N TRP A 74 -1.23 15.48 -21.53
CA TRP A 74 -2.61 15.09 -21.24
C TRP A 74 -3.53 16.24 -20.86
N LYS A 75 -3.00 17.37 -20.37
CA LYS A 75 -3.76 18.64 -20.38
C LYS A 75 -4.09 19.08 -21.80
N ARG A 76 -3.10 19.13 -22.70
CA ARG A 76 -3.30 19.48 -24.11
C ARG A 76 -4.28 18.54 -24.81
N THR A 77 -4.24 17.24 -24.49
CA THR A 77 -5.24 16.26 -24.96
C THR A 77 -6.66 16.67 -24.56
N LEU A 78 -6.86 17.14 -23.32
CA LEU A 78 -8.18 17.55 -22.79
C LEU A 78 -8.59 18.99 -23.16
N GLU A 79 -7.67 19.82 -23.63
CA GLU A 79 -8.01 21.09 -24.30
C GLU A 79 -8.62 20.84 -25.68
N LEU A 80 -8.19 19.77 -26.37
CA LEU A 80 -8.59 19.42 -27.73
C LEU A 80 -9.80 18.48 -27.77
N ASP A 81 -9.84 17.47 -26.89
CA ASP A 81 -11.01 16.62 -26.63
C ASP A 81 -11.29 16.60 -25.11
N PRO A 82 -12.17 17.50 -24.61
CA PRO A 82 -12.53 17.55 -23.21
C PRO A 82 -13.05 16.23 -22.66
N GLU A 83 -13.75 15.42 -23.45
CA GLU A 83 -14.40 14.16 -23.03
C GLU A 83 -13.49 12.93 -23.17
N HIS A 84 -12.21 13.10 -23.51
CA HIS A 84 -11.23 12.02 -23.66
C HIS A 84 -11.00 11.24 -22.34
N GLN A 85 -11.86 10.25 -22.06
CA GLN A 85 -11.97 9.55 -20.77
C GLN A 85 -10.63 8.98 -20.28
N ASN A 86 -9.81 8.46 -21.19
CA ASN A 86 -8.47 7.96 -20.86
C ASN A 86 -7.56 9.10 -20.37
N ALA A 87 -7.55 10.26 -21.04
CA ALA A 87 -6.72 11.38 -20.61
C ALA A 87 -7.21 11.98 -19.28
N ARG A 88 -8.53 12.10 -19.06
CA ARG A 88 -9.08 12.48 -17.74
C ARG A 88 -8.56 11.56 -16.63
N THR A 89 -8.63 10.25 -16.86
CA THR A 89 -8.21 9.22 -15.90
C THR A 89 -6.71 9.27 -15.61
N TRP A 90 -5.86 9.30 -16.65
CA TRP A 90 -4.41 9.23 -16.48
C TRP A 90 -3.75 10.57 -16.11
N LEU A 91 -4.36 11.71 -16.45
CA LEU A 91 -3.86 13.04 -16.03
C LEU A 91 -3.89 13.22 -14.51
N ILE A 92 -4.95 12.76 -13.84
CA ILE A 92 -5.03 12.77 -12.36
C ILE A 92 -3.80 12.06 -11.78
N LEU A 93 -3.47 10.89 -12.32
CA LEU A 93 -2.35 10.08 -11.86
C LEU A 93 -0.99 10.68 -12.22
N ALA A 94 -0.87 11.36 -13.37
CA ALA A 94 0.32 12.10 -13.75
C ALA A 94 0.59 13.31 -12.84
N LEU A 95 -0.46 14.06 -12.47
CA LEU A 95 -0.38 15.17 -11.51
C LEU A 95 0.09 14.69 -10.14
N GLN A 96 -0.50 13.60 -9.65
CA GLN A 96 -0.11 12.99 -8.37
C GLN A 96 1.33 12.44 -8.39
N ASN A 97 1.75 11.83 -9.51
CA ASN A 97 3.14 11.38 -9.69
C ASN A 97 4.13 12.55 -9.75
N ALA A 98 3.77 13.67 -10.38
CA ALA A 98 4.59 14.88 -10.41
C ALA A 98 4.81 15.45 -9.01
N GLU A 99 3.77 15.51 -8.18
CA GLU A 99 3.90 15.96 -6.78
C GLU A 99 4.75 15.00 -5.95
N THR A 100 4.57 13.69 -6.18
CA THR A 100 5.37 12.65 -5.52
C THR A 100 6.84 12.66 -5.93
N ALA A 101 7.18 13.16 -7.13
CA ALA A 101 8.57 13.38 -7.53
C ALA A 101 9.20 14.52 -6.73
N LYS A 102 8.55 15.69 -6.64
CA LYS A 102 9.03 16.83 -5.83
C LYS A 102 9.33 16.42 -4.38
N LEU A 103 8.44 15.63 -3.76
CA LEU A 103 8.58 15.11 -2.39
C LEU A 103 9.72 14.08 -2.22
N ARG A 104 10.24 13.50 -3.31
CA ARG A 104 11.42 12.62 -3.30
C ARG A 104 12.71 13.37 -3.62
N ASP A 105 12.60 14.48 -4.34
CA ASP A 105 13.73 15.32 -4.73
C ASP A 105 14.08 16.35 -3.63
N SER A 106 13.20 16.58 -2.65
CA SER A 106 13.44 17.40 -1.46
C SER A 106 14.42 16.82 -0.42
N GLY A 107 15.18 15.78 -0.78
CA GLY A 107 16.22 15.17 0.08
C GLY A 107 15.73 14.07 1.02
N THR A 108 16.59 13.71 1.99
CA THR A 108 16.30 12.64 2.97
C THR A 108 15.46 13.18 4.13
N LEU A 109 14.22 12.73 4.26
CA LEU A 109 13.36 13.04 5.40
C LEU A 109 13.70 12.15 6.60
N ARG A 110 14.17 12.78 7.68
CA ARG A 110 14.28 12.20 9.02
C ARG A 110 13.33 12.92 9.96
N VAL A 111 12.43 12.20 10.60
CA VAL A 111 11.40 12.81 11.45
C VAL A 111 11.91 12.93 12.90
N PRO A 112 11.75 14.09 13.57
CA PRO A 112 12.13 14.21 14.98
C PRO A 112 11.26 13.33 15.89
N ILE A 113 11.89 12.68 16.88
CA ILE A 113 11.14 12.07 18.00
C ILE A 113 10.29 13.15 18.69
N GLY A 114 9.07 12.81 19.05
CA GLY A 114 8.05 13.73 19.54
C GLY A 114 7.23 14.44 18.46
N THR A 115 7.33 14.03 17.20
CA THR A 115 6.47 14.55 16.12
C THR A 115 5.04 14.02 16.26
N ASP A 116 4.07 14.92 16.35
CA ASP A 116 2.64 14.62 16.44
C ASP A 116 1.92 14.62 15.09
N SER A 117 0.84 13.85 15.02
CA SER A 117 -0.12 13.83 13.92
C SER A 117 -0.94 15.12 13.82
N LYS A 118 -1.43 15.45 12.62
CA LYS A 118 -2.32 16.60 12.38
C LYS A 118 -3.60 16.16 11.65
N PRO A 119 -4.77 16.74 12.00
CA PRO A 119 -4.98 17.83 12.96
C PRO A 119 -4.83 17.38 14.43
N VAL A 120 -4.45 18.30 15.32
CA VAL A 120 -4.13 17.99 16.74
C VAL A 120 -5.40 17.63 17.52
N GLN A 121 -6.54 18.20 17.14
CA GLN A 121 -7.85 17.93 17.72
C GLN A 121 -8.52 16.64 17.20
N ALA A 122 -7.83 15.84 16.37
CA ALA A 122 -8.38 14.57 15.86
C ALA A 122 -8.78 13.60 17.00
N PRO A 123 -9.83 12.77 16.82
CA PRO A 123 -10.23 11.73 17.78
C PRO A 123 -9.23 10.57 17.86
N VAL A 124 -8.37 10.41 16.85
CA VAL A 124 -7.19 9.53 16.90
C VAL A 124 -5.96 10.38 16.67
N ARG A 125 -4.96 10.24 17.54
CA ARG A 125 -3.71 11.02 17.52
C ARG A 125 -2.52 10.07 17.57
N LEU A 126 -1.45 10.43 16.85
CA LEU A 126 -0.20 9.65 16.80
C LEU A 126 0.98 10.52 17.18
N ARG A 127 1.87 9.99 18.02
CA ARG A 127 3.11 10.65 18.42
C ARG A 127 4.29 9.72 18.20
N LEU A 128 5.31 10.14 17.43
CA LEU A 128 6.53 9.37 17.22
C LEU A 128 7.33 9.30 18.54
N VAL A 129 7.20 8.20 19.29
CA VAL A 129 7.81 8.04 20.63
C VAL A 129 9.20 7.41 20.59
N ALA A 130 9.50 6.59 19.58
CA ALA A 130 10.82 5.99 19.38
C ALA A 130 11.12 5.65 17.91
N ARG A 131 12.39 5.35 17.60
CA ARG A 131 12.87 4.85 16.31
C ARG A 131 14.02 3.86 16.52
N PHE A 132 14.15 2.88 15.63
CA PHE A 132 15.35 2.04 15.48
C PHE A 132 15.96 2.29 14.09
N GLN A 133 17.26 2.55 13.99
CA GLN A 133 17.89 3.03 12.75
C GLN A 133 19.38 2.72 12.64
N ASN A 134 19.95 2.72 11.41
CA ASN A 134 21.35 2.34 11.18
C ASN A 134 22.29 3.46 10.70
N TYR A 135 21.87 4.73 10.73
CA TYR A 135 22.57 5.84 10.07
C TYR A 135 23.12 6.93 11.02
N ALA A 136 22.60 7.03 12.24
CA ALA A 136 23.05 7.97 13.27
C ALA A 136 23.59 7.21 14.49
N VAL A 137 24.92 7.04 14.53
CA VAL A 137 25.64 6.31 15.59
C VAL A 137 25.47 6.95 16.97
N ASN A 138 25.49 8.30 17.00
CA ASN A 138 25.28 9.11 18.19
C ASN A 138 23.98 9.93 18.02
N PRO A 139 22.82 9.33 18.32
CA PRO A 139 21.51 9.97 18.17
C PRO A 139 21.27 11.05 19.24
N VAL A 140 20.44 12.05 18.90
CA VAL A 140 20.14 13.20 19.79
C VAL A 140 19.09 12.85 20.85
N SER A 141 18.21 11.88 20.59
CA SER A 141 17.19 11.41 21.54
C SER A 141 17.57 10.03 22.07
N SER A 142 17.35 9.79 23.37
CA SER A 142 17.47 8.47 24.00
C SER A 142 16.59 7.40 23.34
N ASN A 143 15.52 7.81 22.67
CA ASN A 143 14.52 6.93 22.05
C ASN A 143 14.76 6.77 20.53
N ASP A 144 15.84 7.33 19.98
CA ASP A 144 16.24 7.15 18.59
C ASP A 144 17.42 6.18 18.53
N HIS A 145 17.13 4.89 18.58
CA HIS A 145 18.11 3.83 18.86
C HIS A 145 18.95 3.48 17.63
N TYR A 146 20.27 3.42 17.78
CA TYR A 146 21.17 2.90 16.76
C TYR A 146 21.19 1.36 16.77
N ASP A 147 20.70 0.74 15.69
CA ASP A 147 20.71 -0.70 15.48
C ASP A 147 21.18 -1.06 14.06
N THR A 148 22.37 -1.64 13.97
CA THR A 148 22.98 -2.08 12.70
C THR A 148 22.26 -3.24 12.04
N ASP A 149 21.37 -3.95 12.75
CA ASP A 149 20.55 -5.00 12.15
C ASP A 149 19.40 -4.45 11.29
N ILE A 150 19.04 -3.17 11.42
CA ILE A 150 18.01 -2.52 10.61
C ILE A 150 18.61 -2.04 9.27
N HIS A 151 18.56 -2.90 8.26
CA HIS A 151 19.06 -2.61 6.92
C HIS A 151 17.98 -2.90 5.87
N SER A 152 17.46 -1.81 5.29
CA SER A 152 16.32 -1.77 4.39
C SER A 152 15.09 -2.55 4.89
N PRO A 153 14.56 -2.22 6.10
CA PRO A 153 13.47 -2.96 6.71
C PRO A 153 12.20 -2.90 5.84
N LYS A 154 11.43 -4.00 5.84
CA LYS A 154 10.43 -4.25 4.80
C LYS A 154 9.02 -4.50 5.33
N SER A 155 8.87 -5.32 6.35
CA SER A 155 7.62 -5.53 7.09
C SER A 155 7.87 -5.56 8.59
N ILE A 156 6.79 -5.44 9.35
CA ILE A 156 6.74 -5.71 10.77
C ILE A 156 5.48 -6.56 11.07
N ARG A 157 5.54 -7.42 12.09
CA ARG A 157 4.38 -8.11 12.66
C ARG A 157 4.57 -8.30 14.17
N PHE A 158 3.51 -8.10 14.94
CA PHE A 158 3.47 -8.45 16.36
C PHE A 158 3.14 -9.93 16.57
N THR A 159 3.50 -10.49 17.72
CA THR A 159 2.87 -11.72 18.23
C THR A 159 1.39 -11.47 18.51
N THR A 160 0.57 -12.52 18.52
CA THR A 160 -0.86 -12.46 18.92
C THR A 160 -1.07 -11.86 20.31
N THR A 161 -0.07 -11.96 21.20
CA THR A 161 -0.06 -11.39 22.56
C THR A 161 0.56 -9.98 22.64
N GLY A 162 1.08 -9.43 21.54
CA GLY A 162 1.77 -8.14 21.49
C GLY A 162 3.15 -8.09 22.17
N ASN A 163 3.62 -9.18 22.78
CA ASN A 163 4.85 -9.20 23.58
C ASN A 163 6.16 -9.20 22.76
N LYS A 164 6.09 -9.38 21.44
CA LYS A 164 7.22 -9.26 20.52
C LYS A 164 6.78 -8.54 19.25
N ALA A 165 7.65 -7.71 18.69
CA ALA A 165 7.57 -7.20 17.32
C ALA A 165 8.71 -7.78 16.48
N TYR A 166 8.36 -8.49 15.41
CA TYR A 166 9.29 -9.03 14.42
C TYR A 166 9.44 -8.06 13.25
N VAL A 167 10.63 -7.52 13.03
CA VAL A 167 10.95 -6.63 11.90
C VAL A 167 11.79 -7.36 10.86
N ASN A 168 11.30 -7.47 9.64
CA ASN A 168 12.04 -8.06 8.54
C ASN A 168 13.03 -7.07 7.93
N SER A 169 14.32 -7.35 8.08
CA SER A 169 15.45 -6.57 7.57
C SER A 169 15.94 -7.19 6.25
N LEU A 170 15.38 -6.71 5.13
CA LEU A 170 15.53 -7.31 3.79
C LEU A 170 17.00 -7.42 3.36
N GLU A 171 17.75 -6.32 3.51
CA GLU A 171 19.16 -6.22 3.12
C GLU A 171 20.09 -6.53 4.31
N GLY A 172 19.54 -6.76 5.50
CA GLY A 172 20.24 -7.34 6.64
C GLY A 172 20.25 -8.87 6.64
N PHE A 173 19.40 -9.52 5.84
CA PHE A 173 19.18 -10.98 5.84
C PHE A 173 18.79 -11.52 7.23
N ARG A 174 17.94 -10.78 7.96
CA ARG A 174 17.54 -11.12 9.34
C ARG A 174 16.14 -10.62 9.69
N THR A 175 15.49 -11.29 10.64
CA THR A 175 14.31 -10.76 11.33
C THR A 175 14.74 -10.33 12.72
N VAL A 176 14.60 -9.04 13.04
CA VAL A 176 14.96 -8.49 14.36
C VAL A 176 13.75 -8.60 15.27
N VAL A 177 13.98 -8.98 16.52
CA VAL A 177 12.94 -9.17 17.54
C VAL A 177 13.06 -8.06 18.58
N TYR A 178 12.02 -7.28 18.75
CA TYR A 178 11.91 -6.23 19.77
C TYR A 178 10.82 -6.58 20.80
N ASP A 179 10.99 -6.16 22.04
CA ASP A 179 9.94 -6.06 23.05
C ASP A 179 9.25 -4.70 22.92
N PRO A 180 7.95 -4.63 22.57
CA PRO A 180 7.23 -3.36 22.39
C PRO A 180 6.95 -2.61 23.70
N SER A 181 7.05 -3.27 24.85
CA SER A 181 6.79 -2.66 26.17
C SER A 181 7.99 -1.89 26.70
N SER A 182 9.21 -2.44 26.58
CA SER A 182 10.45 -1.75 26.98
C SER A 182 11.18 -1.05 25.83
N LEU A 183 10.68 -1.19 24.59
CA LEU A 183 11.27 -0.67 23.35
C LEU A 183 12.73 -1.09 23.16
N LYS A 184 13.04 -2.34 23.51
CA LYS A 184 14.39 -2.92 23.40
C LYS A 184 14.43 -4.06 22.41
N LYS A 185 15.58 -4.18 21.75
CA LYS A 185 15.95 -5.36 20.97
C LYS A 185 16.19 -6.53 21.92
N ILE A 186 15.50 -7.65 21.69
CA ILE A 186 15.60 -8.87 22.50
C ILE A 186 16.18 -10.07 21.73
N GLY A 187 16.22 -10.01 20.40
CA GLY A 187 16.80 -11.08 19.58
C GLY A 187 16.97 -10.72 18.11
N THR A 188 17.65 -11.60 17.36
CA THR A 188 17.83 -11.50 15.91
C THR A 188 17.86 -12.89 15.29
N VAL A 189 16.88 -13.21 14.45
CA VAL A 189 16.85 -14.44 13.66
C VAL A 189 17.62 -14.22 12.37
N LYS A 190 18.70 -14.98 12.14
CA LYS A 190 19.54 -14.85 10.93
C LYS A 190 19.06 -15.79 9.84
N HIS A 191 18.77 -15.26 8.65
CA HIS A 191 18.35 -16.04 7.48
C HIS A 191 19.56 -16.50 6.66
N HIS A 192 20.53 -17.12 7.33
CA HIS A 192 21.73 -17.66 6.72
C HIS A 192 21.65 -19.18 6.66
N PHE A 193 21.80 -19.74 5.46
CA PHE A 193 21.76 -21.16 5.21
C PHE A 193 23.07 -21.62 4.59
N GLY A 194 23.74 -22.56 5.25
CA GLY A 194 24.89 -23.29 4.73
C GLY A 194 24.80 -24.76 5.13
N LYS A 195 25.94 -25.47 5.12
CA LYS A 195 26.01 -26.90 5.45
C LYS A 195 25.35 -27.26 6.80
N ALA A 196 25.46 -26.39 7.80
CA ALA A 196 24.87 -26.60 9.13
C ALA A 196 23.35 -26.34 9.21
N GLN A 197 22.68 -26.09 8.07
CA GLN A 197 21.24 -25.82 7.96
C GLN A 197 20.55 -26.71 6.92
N GLU A 198 21.26 -27.65 6.28
CA GLU A 198 20.72 -28.48 5.19
C GLU A 198 19.48 -29.29 5.61
N ASP A 199 19.43 -29.76 6.87
CA ASP A 199 18.32 -30.53 7.43
C ASP A 199 16.99 -29.74 7.47
N LEU A 200 17.03 -28.40 7.60
CA LEU A 200 15.82 -27.55 7.61
C LEU A 200 15.01 -27.68 6.31
N PHE A 201 15.68 -28.05 5.21
CA PHE A 201 15.08 -28.23 3.90
C PHE A 201 14.48 -29.64 3.70
N LYS A 202 14.76 -30.61 4.58
CA LYS A 202 14.37 -32.03 4.44
C LYS A 202 14.64 -32.60 3.04
N GLY A 203 15.81 -32.24 2.47
CA GLY A 203 16.23 -32.65 1.13
C GLY A 203 15.57 -31.92 -0.06
N GLN A 204 14.63 -31.00 0.18
CA GLN A 204 13.91 -30.28 -0.89
C GLN A 204 14.71 -29.07 -1.39
N ALA A 205 15.00 -29.03 -2.69
CA ALA A 205 15.69 -27.91 -3.34
C ALA A 205 14.74 -26.97 -4.12
N SER A 206 13.70 -27.53 -4.74
CA SER A 206 12.73 -26.82 -5.60
C SER A 206 11.32 -27.41 -5.44
N VAL A 207 10.34 -26.75 -6.05
CA VAL A 207 8.92 -27.15 -6.14
C VAL A 207 8.40 -26.79 -7.53
N PHE A 208 7.26 -27.35 -7.96
CA PHE A 208 6.60 -27.05 -9.26
C PHE A 208 7.53 -27.11 -10.49
N ASN A 209 8.56 -27.97 -10.44
CA ASN A 209 9.60 -28.11 -11.47
C ASN A 209 10.38 -26.82 -11.82
N TYR A 210 10.42 -25.82 -10.93
CA TYR A 210 11.22 -24.61 -11.15
C TYR A 210 12.72 -24.91 -11.23
N LEU A 211 13.38 -24.29 -12.21
CA LEU A 211 14.80 -24.46 -12.50
C LEU A 211 15.63 -23.31 -11.92
N PHE A 212 16.76 -23.63 -11.28
CA PHE A 212 17.74 -22.64 -10.87
C PHE A 212 18.56 -22.14 -12.07
N ARG A 213 18.61 -20.82 -12.25
CA ARG A 213 19.41 -20.15 -13.30
C ARG A 213 20.77 -19.69 -12.78
N HIS A 214 20.85 -19.37 -11.49
CA HIS A 214 22.08 -19.02 -10.80
C HIS A 214 22.33 -20.01 -9.65
N HIS A 215 23.59 -20.20 -9.27
CA HIS A 215 24.03 -21.17 -8.27
C HIS A 215 25.06 -20.51 -7.33
N PRO A 216 25.09 -20.88 -6.04
CA PRO A 216 26.12 -20.41 -5.10
C PRO A 216 27.45 -21.12 -5.35
N ALA A 217 28.54 -20.54 -4.85
CA ALA A 217 29.90 -21.08 -5.03
C ALA A 217 30.13 -22.49 -4.43
N SER A 218 29.23 -22.97 -3.55
CA SER A 218 29.23 -24.33 -3.00
C SER A 218 28.50 -25.36 -3.87
N GLY A 219 27.84 -24.95 -4.95
CA GLY A 219 27.01 -25.80 -5.81
C GLY A 219 25.65 -26.17 -5.22
N ASN A 220 25.53 -26.35 -3.90
CA ASN A 220 24.24 -26.60 -3.25
C ASN A 220 23.39 -25.31 -3.21
N VAL A 221 22.34 -25.26 -4.03
CA VAL A 221 21.40 -24.13 -4.12
C VAL A 221 20.75 -23.73 -2.78
N ASN A 222 20.66 -24.64 -1.81
CA ASN A 222 20.16 -24.34 -0.47
C ASN A 222 21.19 -23.64 0.44
N HIS A 223 22.38 -23.31 -0.06
CA HIS A 223 23.31 -22.40 0.60
C HIS A 223 23.11 -20.96 0.11
N PHE A 224 22.49 -20.11 0.92
CA PHE A 224 22.18 -18.72 0.59
C PHE A 224 21.90 -17.86 1.82
N ASN A 225 21.91 -16.55 1.65
CA ASN A 225 21.29 -15.61 2.58
C ASN A 225 19.90 -15.20 2.08
N GLY A 226 18.86 -15.44 2.87
CA GLY A 226 17.47 -15.14 2.53
C GLY A 226 17.12 -13.67 2.78
N LYS A 227 16.46 -13.01 1.81
CA LYS A 227 16.03 -11.60 1.91
C LYS A 227 14.56 -11.49 2.37
N PRO A 228 14.25 -11.34 3.67
CA PRO A 228 12.88 -11.43 4.18
C PRO A 228 11.99 -10.25 3.74
N VAL A 229 10.74 -10.51 3.31
CA VAL A 229 9.89 -9.50 2.66
C VAL A 229 8.69 -9.04 3.48
N GLU A 230 7.77 -9.97 3.74
CA GLU A 230 6.54 -9.80 4.54
C GLU A 230 6.53 -10.95 5.56
N SER A 231 5.45 -11.11 6.34
CA SER A 231 5.36 -12.22 7.30
C SER A 231 3.92 -12.50 7.71
N GLU A 232 3.60 -13.76 8.00
CA GLU A 232 2.32 -14.21 8.56
C GLU A 232 2.53 -15.15 9.76
N LEU A 233 1.55 -15.23 10.65
CA LEU A 233 1.48 -16.16 11.77
C LEU A 233 0.50 -17.31 11.47
N SER A 234 0.82 -18.52 11.94
CA SER A 234 -0.15 -19.62 12.00
C SER A 234 -0.03 -20.39 13.32
N HIS A 235 -0.92 -21.36 13.55
CA HIS A 235 -1.02 -22.18 14.76
C HIS A 235 -1.12 -21.33 16.03
N GLY A 236 -2.13 -20.44 16.08
CA GLY A 236 -2.35 -19.50 17.20
C GLY A 236 -1.22 -18.46 17.41
N GLY A 237 -0.28 -18.36 16.46
CA GLY A 237 0.93 -17.54 16.59
C GLY A 237 2.19 -18.32 16.99
N ARG A 238 2.15 -19.66 17.07
CA ARG A 238 3.32 -20.53 17.31
C ARG A 238 4.33 -20.47 16.17
N TYR A 239 3.88 -20.30 14.93
CA TYR A 239 4.74 -20.27 13.74
C TYR A 239 4.67 -18.94 13.00
N LEU A 240 5.84 -18.34 12.73
CA LEU A 240 6.00 -17.13 11.92
C LEU A 240 6.64 -17.50 10.58
N TRP A 241 5.93 -17.21 9.49
CA TRP A 241 6.30 -17.54 8.11
C TRP A 241 6.97 -16.35 7.42
N ILE A 242 8.15 -16.58 6.83
CA ILE A 242 9.00 -15.54 6.23
C ILE A 242 9.35 -15.91 4.77
N PRO A 243 8.67 -15.35 3.74
CA PRO A 243 9.08 -15.48 2.35
C PRO A 243 10.34 -14.65 2.05
N TYR A 244 11.21 -15.19 1.18
CA TYR A 244 12.41 -14.49 0.72
C TYR A 244 12.24 -13.91 -0.68
N TYR A 245 12.50 -12.61 -0.85
CA TYR A 245 12.41 -11.89 -2.13
C TYR A 245 13.20 -12.63 -3.23
N ARG A 246 14.37 -13.13 -2.85
CA ARG A 246 15.27 -13.97 -3.64
C ARG A 246 16.34 -14.56 -2.71
N ARG A 247 17.07 -15.54 -3.22
CA ARG A 247 18.35 -15.99 -2.64
C ARG A 247 19.41 -14.94 -3.00
N ASP A 248 20.38 -14.67 -2.14
CA ASP A 248 21.35 -13.58 -2.32
C ASP A 248 22.20 -13.70 -3.60
N TYR A 249 22.56 -14.93 -4.00
CA TYR A 249 23.26 -15.22 -5.24
C TYR A 249 22.44 -14.96 -6.52
N ASP A 250 21.11 -14.85 -6.41
CA ASP A 250 20.21 -14.57 -7.55
C ASP A 250 19.97 -13.06 -7.67
N SER A 251 20.85 -12.37 -8.39
CA SER A 251 20.79 -10.91 -8.55
C SER A 251 19.67 -10.44 -9.50
N GLY A 252 19.25 -11.28 -10.44
CA GLY A 252 18.12 -11.04 -11.36
C GLY A 252 16.74 -11.34 -10.76
N ALA A 253 16.70 -12.11 -9.68
CA ALA A 253 15.50 -12.70 -9.08
C ALA A 253 14.77 -13.66 -10.05
N THR A 254 15.53 -14.42 -10.84
CA THR A 254 15.08 -15.27 -11.96
C THR A 254 14.90 -16.75 -11.58
N SER A 255 15.36 -17.15 -10.39
CA SER A 255 15.32 -18.52 -9.88
C SER A 255 14.22 -18.70 -8.82
N PRO A 256 13.78 -19.94 -8.53
CA PRO A 256 12.94 -20.23 -7.36
C PRO A 256 13.62 -19.80 -6.05
N SER A 257 12.82 -19.41 -5.06
CA SER A 257 13.32 -18.94 -3.76
C SER A 257 12.95 -19.92 -2.63
N ALA A 258 12.67 -19.41 -1.43
CA ALA A 258 12.23 -20.20 -0.29
C ALA A 258 11.36 -19.38 0.68
N VAL A 259 10.67 -20.09 1.57
CA VAL A 259 9.93 -19.57 2.73
C VAL A 259 10.43 -20.31 3.98
N ALA A 260 10.68 -19.57 5.06
CA ALA A 260 11.12 -20.14 6.33
C ALA A 260 9.99 -20.11 7.38
N VAL A 261 10.00 -21.10 8.27
CA VAL A 261 9.10 -21.21 9.44
C VAL A 261 9.93 -20.99 10.70
N ILE A 262 9.57 -20.00 11.51
CA ILE A 262 10.18 -19.69 12.81
C ILE A 262 9.23 -20.13 13.93
N ASP A 263 9.73 -20.84 14.93
CA ASP A 263 9.02 -21.11 16.19
C ASP A 263 9.12 -19.89 17.10
N THR A 264 8.01 -19.18 17.29
CA THR A 264 7.96 -17.90 18.02
C THR A 264 8.25 -18.03 19.52
N ARG A 265 8.24 -19.26 20.05
CA ARG A 265 8.52 -19.55 21.47
C ARG A 265 10.02 -19.44 21.78
N ASN A 266 10.88 -19.63 20.79
CA ASN A 266 12.34 -19.62 20.95
C ASN A 266 13.11 -18.86 19.84
N ASP A 267 12.40 -18.24 18.89
CA ASP A 267 12.94 -17.42 17.80
C ASP A 267 13.91 -18.16 16.86
N ARG A 268 13.70 -19.46 16.64
CA ARG A 268 14.53 -20.30 15.75
C ARG A 268 13.77 -20.70 14.49
N ILE A 269 14.48 -20.69 13.36
CA ILE A 269 14.01 -21.34 12.13
C ILE A 269 13.98 -22.86 12.37
N VAL A 270 12.82 -23.47 12.17
CA VAL A 270 12.58 -24.92 12.36
C VAL A 270 12.37 -25.67 11.04
N ARG A 271 12.02 -24.95 9.97
CA ARG A 271 11.79 -25.51 8.63
C ARG A 271 12.05 -24.44 7.56
N VAL A 272 12.53 -24.85 6.40
CA VAL A 272 12.55 -24.03 5.18
C VAL A 272 11.98 -24.85 4.03
N LEU A 273 11.04 -24.28 3.27
CA LEU A 273 10.46 -24.91 2.09
C LEU A 273 10.85 -24.10 0.84
N PRO A 274 11.12 -24.75 -0.32
CA PRO A 274 11.30 -24.04 -1.58
C PRO A 274 10.01 -23.34 -2.02
N THR A 275 10.13 -22.30 -2.86
CA THR A 275 8.99 -21.56 -3.43
C THR A 275 9.19 -21.37 -4.93
N GLY A 276 8.16 -20.88 -5.62
CA GLY A 276 8.32 -20.25 -6.92
C GLY A 276 9.18 -18.97 -6.86
N PRO A 277 9.43 -18.35 -8.02
CA PRO A 277 10.28 -17.17 -8.12
C PRO A 277 9.62 -15.95 -7.47
N ILE A 278 10.41 -15.20 -6.69
CA ILE A 278 10.00 -13.96 -6.04
C ILE A 278 8.71 -14.11 -5.19
N PRO A 279 8.67 -14.95 -4.13
CA PRO A 279 7.58 -14.91 -3.17
C PRO A 279 7.59 -13.54 -2.48
N LYS A 280 6.48 -12.81 -2.55
CA LYS A 280 6.37 -11.44 -2.01
C LYS A 280 5.37 -11.31 -0.88
N TYR A 281 4.56 -12.32 -0.63
CA TYR A 281 3.49 -12.31 0.37
C TYR A 281 3.22 -13.75 0.81
N VAL A 282 2.76 -13.92 2.05
CA VAL A 282 2.28 -15.18 2.62
C VAL A 282 1.03 -14.90 3.42
N GLU A 283 0.09 -15.84 3.44
CA GLU A 283 -1.19 -15.75 4.15
C GLU A 283 -1.55 -17.14 4.69
N ALA A 284 -2.10 -17.24 5.90
CA ALA A 284 -2.63 -18.48 6.47
C ALA A 284 -4.16 -18.46 6.41
N SER A 285 -4.80 -19.61 6.18
CA SER A 285 -6.25 -19.72 6.24
C SER A 285 -6.75 -19.66 7.70
N PRO A 286 -7.95 -19.08 7.97
CA PRO A 286 -8.56 -19.05 9.29
C PRO A 286 -8.69 -20.42 9.98
N ASP A 287 -8.91 -21.48 9.21
CA ASP A 287 -8.99 -22.87 9.70
C ASP A 287 -7.61 -23.50 10.01
N ASN A 288 -6.51 -22.82 9.70
CA ASN A 288 -5.13 -23.30 9.81
C ASN A 288 -4.81 -24.57 9.00
N ASN A 289 -5.59 -24.91 7.97
CA ASN A 289 -5.27 -26.01 7.06
C ASN A 289 -4.32 -25.60 5.92
N TRP A 290 -4.32 -24.34 5.50
CA TRP A 290 -3.59 -23.87 4.32
C TRP A 290 -2.71 -22.65 4.58
N LEU A 291 -1.57 -22.58 3.89
CA LEU A 291 -0.78 -21.37 3.73
C LEU A 291 -0.56 -21.07 2.24
N ALA A 292 -0.99 -19.89 1.80
CA ALA A 292 -0.72 -19.37 0.48
C ALA A 292 0.65 -18.66 0.44
N VAL A 293 1.44 -18.94 -0.60
CA VAL A 293 2.70 -18.26 -0.92
C VAL A 293 2.60 -17.62 -2.29
N THR A 294 2.50 -16.29 -2.33
CA THR A 294 2.17 -15.54 -3.56
C THR A 294 3.44 -15.12 -4.32
N HIS A 295 3.62 -15.66 -5.52
CA HIS A 295 4.78 -15.43 -6.38
C HIS A 295 4.53 -14.21 -7.29
N TRP A 296 5.36 -13.19 -7.12
CA TRP A 296 5.28 -11.95 -7.89
C TRP A 296 5.73 -12.13 -9.33
N ALA A 297 6.62 -13.09 -9.60
CA ALA A 297 7.35 -13.18 -10.85
C ALA A 297 6.54 -13.67 -12.05
N ASP A 298 5.54 -14.52 -11.85
CA ASP A 298 5.01 -15.38 -12.92
C ASP A 298 3.50 -15.70 -12.88
N ASN A 299 2.74 -14.97 -12.06
CA ASN A 299 1.29 -15.12 -11.84
C ASN A 299 0.87 -16.38 -11.04
N SER A 300 1.78 -17.04 -10.33
CA SER A 300 1.45 -18.24 -9.53
C SER A 300 1.30 -17.99 -8.02
N ILE A 301 0.59 -18.88 -7.34
CA ILE A 301 0.51 -19.00 -5.87
C ILE A 301 0.69 -20.48 -5.51
N GLY A 302 1.58 -20.79 -4.57
CA GLY A 302 1.68 -22.14 -4.00
C GLY A 302 0.84 -22.27 -2.74
N LEU A 303 -0.01 -23.31 -2.65
CA LEU A 303 -0.68 -23.69 -1.40
C LEU A 303 0.11 -24.78 -0.68
N ILE A 304 0.40 -24.57 0.61
CA ILE A 304 1.01 -25.53 1.52
C ILE A 304 -0.07 -26.04 2.49
N ASP A 305 -0.21 -27.35 2.62
CA ASP A 305 -0.95 -27.98 3.73
C ASP A 305 -0.16 -27.75 5.02
N ILE A 306 -0.81 -27.06 5.96
CA ILE A 306 -0.27 -26.73 7.29
C ILE A 306 -1.17 -27.23 8.43
N SER A 307 -2.06 -28.18 8.16
CA SER A 307 -3.01 -28.75 9.13
C SER A 307 -2.36 -29.45 10.33
N ALA A 308 -1.08 -29.82 10.23
CA ALA A 308 -0.35 -30.60 11.23
C ALA A 308 0.62 -29.76 12.08
N GLU A 309 0.54 -29.88 13.42
CA GLU A 309 1.38 -29.19 14.42
C GLU A 309 2.92 -29.42 14.29
N ASP A 310 3.37 -30.35 13.43
CA ASP A 310 4.77 -30.56 13.10
C ASP A 310 5.11 -29.95 11.71
N PRO A 311 5.95 -28.90 11.63
CA PRO A 311 6.34 -28.29 10.36
C PRO A 311 7.23 -29.20 9.49
N SER A 312 7.66 -30.34 10.03
CA SER A 312 8.30 -31.39 9.23
C SER A 312 7.31 -32.12 8.31
N LEU A 313 5.99 -32.06 8.58
CA LEU A 313 4.92 -32.65 7.75
C LEU A 313 4.39 -31.70 6.67
N PHE A 314 4.60 -30.39 6.79
CA PHE A 314 4.14 -29.39 5.81
C PHE A 314 4.58 -29.71 4.37
N ALA A 315 3.61 -29.74 3.45
CA ALA A 315 3.78 -30.13 2.06
C ALA A 315 2.97 -29.23 1.12
N TYR A 316 3.47 -28.96 -0.09
CA TYR A 316 2.68 -28.27 -1.12
C TYR A 316 1.62 -29.19 -1.74
N ARG A 317 0.51 -28.58 -2.20
CA ARG A 317 -0.33 -29.21 -3.23
C ARG A 317 0.52 -29.50 -4.49
N PRO A 318 0.20 -30.52 -5.31
CA PRO A 318 1.07 -30.91 -6.43
C PRO A 318 1.31 -29.80 -7.46
N ASP A 319 0.28 -29.00 -7.73
CA ASP A 319 0.27 -27.92 -8.73
C ASP A 319 0.06 -26.54 -8.06
N PRO A 320 0.60 -25.46 -8.66
CA PRO A 320 0.37 -24.11 -8.18
C PRO A 320 -0.96 -23.55 -8.73
N LEU A 321 -1.60 -22.68 -7.96
CA LEU A 321 -2.70 -21.85 -8.48
C LEU A 321 -2.12 -20.83 -9.47
N VAL A 322 -2.82 -20.54 -10.57
CA VAL A 322 -2.33 -19.68 -11.65
C VAL A 322 -3.38 -18.62 -12.03
N VAL A 323 -3.01 -17.33 -11.95
CA VAL A 323 -3.88 -16.21 -12.35
C VAL A 323 -3.84 -16.06 -13.88
N GLU A 324 -4.83 -16.63 -14.55
CA GLU A 324 -5.06 -16.65 -16.01
C GLU A 324 -4.00 -17.38 -16.86
N GLN A 325 -2.70 -17.06 -16.68
CA GLN A 325 -1.61 -17.65 -17.46
C GLN A 325 -0.29 -17.59 -16.68
N LEU A 326 0.38 -18.75 -16.55
CA LEU A 326 1.74 -18.85 -16.01
C LEU A 326 2.73 -18.24 -17.01
N LEU A 327 3.65 -17.39 -16.54
CA LEU A 327 4.65 -16.78 -17.42
C LEU A 327 5.78 -17.78 -17.78
N PRO A 328 6.33 -17.72 -19.01
CA PRO A 328 7.46 -18.58 -19.41
C PRO A 328 8.68 -18.44 -18.50
N GLN A 329 9.32 -19.57 -18.17
CA GLN A 329 10.50 -19.65 -17.29
C GLN A 329 11.82 -19.85 -18.07
N ILE A 330 11.80 -19.59 -19.38
CA ILE A 330 12.92 -19.74 -20.32
C ILE A 330 13.37 -18.36 -20.84
N GLY A 331 14.65 -18.20 -21.20
CA GLY A 331 15.18 -16.93 -21.71
C GLY A 331 15.30 -15.84 -20.63
N LEU A 332 15.52 -16.26 -19.38
CA LEU A 332 15.55 -15.40 -18.19
C LEU A 332 16.98 -15.02 -17.73
N GLU A 333 18.01 -15.52 -18.40
CA GLU A 333 19.39 -15.56 -17.91
C GLU A 333 19.97 -14.15 -17.62
N ASP A 334 19.71 -13.18 -18.50
CA ASP A 334 20.06 -11.76 -18.33
C ASP A 334 18.85 -10.87 -17.99
N LYS A 335 17.81 -11.41 -17.35
CA LYS A 335 16.56 -10.67 -17.08
C LYS A 335 16.42 -10.28 -15.61
N ASN A 336 15.70 -9.19 -15.37
CA ASN A 336 15.26 -8.80 -14.04
C ASN A 336 13.76 -9.07 -13.92
N ARG A 337 13.39 -10.12 -13.18
CA ARG A 337 12.00 -10.62 -13.13
C ARG A 337 11.10 -9.80 -12.20
N ASP A 338 11.67 -9.00 -11.31
CA ASP A 338 10.94 -7.98 -10.53
C ASP A 338 10.33 -6.91 -11.45
N ARG A 339 10.93 -6.65 -12.62
CA ARG A 339 10.42 -5.75 -13.67
C ARG A 339 9.48 -6.43 -14.69
N SER A 340 9.64 -7.73 -14.95
CA SER A 340 8.84 -8.50 -15.93
C SER A 340 7.80 -9.43 -15.30
N CYS A 341 7.26 -9.01 -14.15
CA CYS A 341 6.43 -9.75 -13.21
C CYS A 341 4.97 -10.09 -13.63
N GLY A 342 4.60 -9.99 -14.92
CA GLY A 342 3.23 -10.25 -15.37
C GLY A 342 2.19 -9.33 -14.71
N TYR A 343 1.37 -9.89 -13.81
CA TYR A 343 0.40 -9.18 -12.96
C TYR A 343 0.96 -8.75 -11.60
N CYS A 344 2.18 -9.17 -11.27
CA CYS A 344 2.95 -8.70 -10.10
C CYS A 344 2.16 -8.88 -8.79
N LEU A 345 1.71 -10.12 -8.57
CA LEU A 345 0.77 -10.50 -7.49
C LEU A 345 1.30 -10.13 -6.11
N ARG A 346 0.42 -9.65 -5.21
CA ARG A 346 0.84 -9.16 -3.88
C ARG A 346 -0.06 -9.59 -2.73
N GLY A 347 -0.80 -8.66 -2.11
CA GLY A 347 -1.61 -8.92 -0.92
C GLY A 347 -2.61 -10.03 -1.20
N THR A 348 -2.76 -10.93 -0.26
CA THR A 348 -3.52 -12.17 -0.39
C THR A 348 -4.31 -12.34 0.91
N VAL A 349 -5.58 -12.73 0.83
CA VAL A 349 -6.42 -13.06 2.01
C VAL A 349 -7.28 -14.27 1.67
N PHE A 350 -7.55 -15.13 2.65
CA PHE A 350 -8.63 -16.12 2.55
C PHE A 350 -9.95 -15.46 2.97
N SER A 351 -11.09 -16.00 2.52
CA SER A 351 -12.40 -15.74 3.13
C SER A 351 -12.49 -16.31 4.55
N PRO A 352 -13.41 -15.83 5.41
CA PRO A 352 -13.51 -16.28 6.81
C PRO A 352 -13.78 -17.79 6.99
N ASP A 353 -14.49 -18.38 6.02
CA ASP A 353 -14.77 -19.81 5.87
C ASP A 353 -13.57 -20.64 5.36
N SER A 354 -12.48 -19.99 4.92
CA SER A 354 -11.31 -20.59 4.26
C SER A 354 -11.55 -21.18 2.85
N GLU A 355 -12.75 -21.06 2.28
CA GLU A 355 -13.13 -21.68 0.99
C GLU A 355 -12.63 -20.92 -0.25
N THR A 356 -12.43 -19.59 -0.15
CA THR A 356 -11.97 -18.74 -1.26
C THR A 356 -10.66 -18.01 -0.95
N LEU A 357 -9.70 -18.05 -1.88
CA LEU A 357 -8.47 -17.26 -1.82
C LEU A 357 -8.54 -16.05 -2.75
N LEU A 358 -8.31 -14.85 -2.21
CA LEU A 358 -8.29 -13.58 -2.94
C LEU A 358 -6.85 -13.05 -3.08
N VAL A 359 -6.45 -12.62 -4.29
CA VAL A 359 -5.06 -12.20 -4.60
C VAL A 359 -5.03 -10.88 -5.40
N ALA A 360 -4.38 -9.85 -4.86
CA ALA A 360 -4.27 -8.53 -5.50
C ALA A 360 -3.31 -8.52 -6.70
N ARG A 361 -3.79 -8.00 -7.83
CA ARG A 361 -3.05 -7.88 -9.10
C ARG A 361 -2.52 -6.45 -9.27
N MET A 362 -1.32 -6.15 -8.77
CA MET A 362 -0.75 -4.79 -8.86
C MET A 362 -0.61 -4.28 -10.31
N LYS A 363 -0.31 -5.17 -11.26
CA LYS A 363 -0.31 -4.89 -12.70
C LYS A 363 -1.46 -5.63 -13.37
N GLY A 364 -2.06 -5.02 -14.40
CA GLY A 364 -3.35 -5.45 -14.97
C GLY A 364 -4.55 -4.96 -14.16
N GLY A 365 -4.43 -4.90 -12.83
CA GLY A 365 -5.51 -4.50 -11.93
C GLY A 365 -6.42 -5.67 -11.55
N GLY A 366 -7.28 -5.43 -10.55
CA GLY A 366 -8.22 -6.42 -10.04
C GLY A 366 -7.72 -7.27 -8.87
N ILE A 367 -8.62 -8.13 -8.40
CA ILE A 367 -8.40 -9.14 -7.37
C ILE A 367 -8.79 -10.48 -7.99
N ALA A 368 -7.83 -11.39 -8.13
CA ALA A 368 -8.08 -12.75 -8.57
C ALA A 368 -8.71 -13.57 -7.43
N GLY A 369 -9.65 -14.45 -7.77
CA GLY A 369 -10.26 -15.39 -6.84
C GLY A 369 -9.98 -16.84 -7.24
N PHE A 370 -9.76 -17.69 -6.25
CA PHE A 370 -9.65 -19.15 -6.40
C PHE A 370 -10.52 -19.85 -5.36
N ASP A 371 -11.15 -20.94 -5.78
CA ASP A 371 -11.70 -21.94 -4.86
C ASP A 371 -10.54 -22.75 -4.25
N VAL A 372 -10.53 -22.90 -2.92
CA VAL A 372 -9.39 -23.45 -2.18
C VAL A 372 -9.36 -24.98 -2.21
N GLU A 373 -10.51 -25.66 -2.18
CA GLU A 373 -10.55 -27.13 -2.21
C GLU A 373 -10.13 -27.67 -3.58
N SER A 374 -10.78 -27.23 -4.67
CA SER A 374 -10.46 -27.67 -6.03
C SER A 374 -9.22 -27.00 -6.63
N GLY A 375 -8.85 -25.81 -6.14
CA GLY A 375 -7.82 -24.96 -6.75
C GLY A 375 -8.29 -24.20 -8.00
N THR A 376 -9.59 -24.22 -8.30
CA THR A 376 -10.15 -23.62 -9.52
C THR A 376 -10.01 -22.10 -9.51
N TYR A 377 -9.46 -21.54 -10.59
CA TYR A 377 -9.45 -20.09 -10.81
C TYR A 377 -10.87 -19.60 -11.15
N LEU A 378 -11.53 -18.97 -10.16
CA LEU A 378 -12.91 -18.49 -10.29
C LEU A 378 -13.01 -17.32 -11.26
N GLY A 379 -12.04 -16.40 -11.21
CA GLY A 379 -12.01 -15.22 -12.07
C GLY A 379 -11.29 -14.04 -11.43
N THR A 380 -11.61 -12.82 -11.87
CA THR A 380 -11.09 -11.58 -11.27
C THR A 380 -12.15 -10.51 -11.15
N VAL A 381 -12.30 -9.97 -9.94
CA VAL A 381 -13.10 -8.78 -9.67
C VAL A 381 -12.31 -7.50 -10.01
N LEU A 382 -12.99 -6.54 -10.63
CA LEU A 382 -12.49 -5.21 -11.01
C LEU A 382 -13.32 -4.10 -10.29
N GLY A 383 -13.27 -2.86 -10.79
CA GLY A 383 -13.95 -1.69 -10.21
C GLY A 383 -13.19 -0.91 -9.12
N MET A 384 -12.23 -1.53 -8.41
CA MET A 384 -11.41 -0.83 -7.40
C MET A 384 -10.34 0.09 -8.03
N LYS A 385 -9.77 1.00 -7.23
CA LYS A 385 -8.79 1.99 -7.71
C LYS A 385 -7.50 1.31 -8.22
N PRO A 386 -6.88 1.79 -9.33
CA PRO A 386 -5.81 1.07 -10.02
C PRO A 386 -4.58 0.72 -9.16
N THR A 387 -3.96 -0.41 -9.50
CA THR A 387 -2.80 -1.01 -8.80
C THR A 387 -3.10 -1.46 -7.35
N PRO A 388 -4.13 -2.31 -7.13
CA PRO A 388 -4.39 -2.90 -5.81
C PRO A 388 -3.16 -3.70 -5.33
N ARG A 389 -2.77 -3.53 -4.07
CA ARG A 389 -1.50 -4.01 -3.51
C ARG A 389 -1.67 -4.81 -2.22
N HIS A 390 -2.37 -4.26 -1.22
CA HIS A 390 -2.60 -4.94 0.05
C HIS A 390 -4.09 -5.27 0.14
N LEU A 391 -4.40 -6.47 0.61
CA LEU A 391 -5.74 -6.90 0.98
C LEU A 391 -5.76 -7.04 2.50
N LEU A 392 -6.90 -6.78 3.11
CA LEU A 392 -7.14 -6.94 4.54
C LEU A 392 -8.65 -7.12 4.73
N LEU A 393 -9.08 -8.08 5.53
CA LEU A 393 -10.48 -8.17 5.95
C LEU A 393 -10.70 -7.39 7.25
N SER A 394 -11.90 -6.87 7.45
CA SER A 394 -12.36 -6.45 8.77
C SER A 394 -12.35 -7.62 9.77
N HIS A 395 -12.22 -7.35 11.07
CA HIS A 395 -12.14 -8.40 12.10
C HIS A 395 -13.37 -9.35 12.15
N ASP A 396 -14.52 -8.89 11.65
CA ASP A 396 -15.76 -9.67 11.50
C ASP A 396 -15.86 -10.42 10.15
N GLY A 397 -14.87 -10.28 9.27
CA GLY A 397 -14.85 -10.84 7.92
C GLY A 397 -15.77 -10.16 6.89
N SER A 398 -16.59 -9.17 7.28
CA SER A 398 -17.68 -8.65 6.43
C SER A 398 -17.24 -7.72 5.31
N THR A 399 -16.09 -7.05 5.45
CA THR A 399 -15.61 -5.99 4.56
C THR A 399 -14.20 -6.28 4.08
N LEU A 400 -13.98 -6.19 2.77
CA LEU A 400 -12.66 -6.27 2.14
C LEU A 400 -12.07 -4.85 1.95
N TYR A 401 -10.93 -4.60 2.58
CA TYR A 401 -10.12 -3.41 2.40
C TYR A 401 -9.00 -3.63 1.41
N VAL A 402 -8.73 -2.62 0.58
CA VAL A 402 -7.75 -2.67 -0.51
C VAL A 402 -6.92 -1.40 -0.53
N SER A 403 -5.60 -1.52 -0.39
CA SER A 403 -4.69 -0.39 -0.68
C SER A 403 -4.28 -0.41 -2.16
N SER A 404 -4.30 0.75 -2.82
CA SER A 404 -4.00 0.88 -4.25
C SER A 404 -2.76 1.75 -4.45
N ASN A 405 -1.65 1.12 -4.85
CA ASN A 405 -0.31 1.65 -4.60
C ASN A 405 0.07 2.85 -5.47
N ILE A 406 -0.07 2.74 -6.80
CA ILE A 406 0.30 3.84 -7.70
C ILE A 406 -0.78 4.94 -7.66
N SER A 407 -2.06 4.58 -7.50
CA SER A 407 -3.18 5.54 -7.43
C SER A 407 -3.36 6.23 -6.08
N GLY A 408 -2.76 5.72 -4.99
CA GLY A 408 -2.73 6.38 -3.70
C GLY A 408 -4.04 6.33 -2.91
N TYR A 409 -4.89 5.34 -3.18
CA TYR A 409 -6.17 5.15 -2.50
C TYR A 409 -6.13 4.03 -1.46
N VAL A 410 -7.03 4.11 -0.47
CA VAL A 410 -7.59 2.95 0.22
C VAL A 410 -9.04 2.81 -0.23
N SER A 411 -9.50 1.59 -0.48
CA SER A 411 -10.87 1.27 -0.90
C SER A 411 -11.48 0.21 0.00
N ARG A 412 -12.81 0.18 0.10
CA ARG A 412 -13.59 -0.87 0.77
C ARG A 412 -14.79 -1.33 -0.05
N ILE A 413 -15.21 -2.57 0.15
CA ILE A 413 -16.44 -3.17 -0.35
C ILE A 413 -16.90 -4.27 0.62
N PRO A 414 -18.20 -4.59 0.75
CA PRO A 414 -18.63 -5.82 1.41
C PRO A 414 -18.01 -7.05 0.76
N LEU A 415 -17.48 -7.99 1.55
CA LEU A 415 -16.81 -9.18 1.03
C LEU A 415 -17.77 -10.06 0.22
N ALA A 416 -19.01 -10.21 0.67
CA ALA A 416 -20.05 -10.98 -0.01
C ALA A 416 -20.19 -10.60 -1.49
N SER A 417 -20.23 -9.30 -1.82
CA SER A 417 -20.33 -8.81 -3.20
C SER A 417 -19.13 -9.18 -4.08
N VAL A 418 -17.96 -9.44 -3.49
CA VAL A 418 -16.78 -9.95 -4.20
C VAL A 418 -16.89 -11.46 -4.42
N LEU A 419 -17.33 -12.22 -3.40
CA LEU A 419 -17.48 -13.67 -3.46
C LEU A 419 -18.61 -14.10 -4.42
N GLU A 420 -19.79 -13.48 -4.34
CA GLU A 420 -20.92 -13.68 -5.25
C GLU A 420 -20.54 -13.42 -6.72
N SER A 421 -19.74 -12.37 -6.96
CA SER A 421 -19.22 -12.03 -8.29
C SER A 421 -18.19 -13.03 -8.79
N LEU A 422 -17.38 -13.64 -7.92
CA LEU A 422 -16.41 -14.67 -8.29
C LEU A 422 -17.07 -16.02 -8.55
N ALA A 423 -18.05 -16.42 -7.74
CA ALA A 423 -18.81 -17.67 -7.91
C ALA A 423 -19.54 -17.74 -9.27
N SER A 424 -19.82 -16.59 -9.89
CA SER A 424 -20.44 -16.47 -11.21
C SER A 424 -19.46 -16.08 -12.34
N ALA A 425 -18.16 -15.95 -12.06
CA ALA A 425 -17.19 -15.39 -13.01
C ALA A 425 -16.70 -16.36 -14.10
N ASP A 426 -16.68 -17.68 -13.87
CA ASP A 426 -16.27 -18.69 -14.87
C ASP A 426 -14.95 -18.31 -15.59
N GLY A 427 -13.91 -18.06 -14.78
CA GLY A 427 -12.57 -17.65 -15.20
C GLY A 427 -12.43 -16.22 -15.75
N LYS A 428 -13.53 -15.47 -15.90
CA LYS A 428 -13.54 -14.15 -16.56
C LYS A 428 -13.20 -13.02 -15.58
N ARG A 429 -13.15 -11.80 -16.13
CA ARG A 429 -13.04 -10.56 -15.34
C ARG A 429 -14.42 -9.90 -15.25
N ILE A 430 -14.82 -9.48 -14.06
CA ILE A 430 -16.11 -8.83 -13.80
C ILE A 430 -15.87 -7.49 -13.09
N ASP A 431 -16.43 -6.40 -13.63
CA ASP A 431 -16.48 -5.11 -12.96
C ASP A 431 -17.57 -5.10 -11.88
N VAL A 432 -17.16 -4.92 -10.63
CA VAL A 432 -18.07 -4.85 -9.46
C VAL A 432 -18.16 -3.40 -8.98
N SER A 433 -19.37 -2.93 -8.71
CA SER A 433 -19.64 -1.57 -8.24
C SER A 433 -19.66 -1.49 -6.71
N GLY A 434 -20.07 -0.36 -6.12
CA GLY A 434 -20.19 -0.21 -4.66
C GLY A 434 -18.90 0.08 -3.88
N TRP A 435 -17.74 0.08 -4.53
CA TRP A 435 -16.46 0.48 -3.93
C TRP A 435 -16.51 1.91 -3.37
N LYS A 436 -16.39 2.06 -2.03
CA LYS A 436 -16.02 3.36 -1.41
C LYS A 436 -14.50 3.51 -1.44
N SER A 437 -13.96 4.70 -1.72
CA SER A 437 -12.50 4.92 -1.75
C SER A 437 -12.10 6.32 -1.31
N VAL A 438 -10.98 6.44 -0.59
CA VAL A 438 -10.35 7.70 -0.20
C VAL A 438 -8.90 7.78 -0.64
N HIS A 439 -8.44 8.96 -1.07
CA HIS A 439 -7.07 9.19 -1.52
C HIS A 439 -6.17 9.60 -0.35
N VAL A 440 -5.46 8.62 0.23
CA VAL A 440 -4.52 8.81 1.34
C VAL A 440 -3.19 9.45 0.90
N GLY A 441 -2.83 9.31 -0.38
CA GLY A 441 -1.57 9.76 -0.97
C GLY A 441 -0.84 8.65 -1.72
N LEU A 442 -0.04 9.01 -2.72
CA LEU A 442 0.62 8.03 -3.59
C LEU A 442 1.57 7.11 -2.85
N GLY A 443 1.70 5.89 -3.36
CA GLY A 443 2.51 4.87 -2.74
C GLY A 443 1.88 4.30 -1.47
N ALA A 444 0.54 4.28 -1.35
CA ALA A 444 -0.16 3.53 -0.30
C ALA A 444 0.30 2.05 -0.30
N ARG A 445 0.73 1.51 0.83
CA ARG A 445 1.32 0.16 0.93
C ARG A 445 0.57 -0.69 1.94
N THR A 446 1.21 -1.08 3.05
CA THR A 446 0.54 -1.88 4.06
C THR A 446 -0.55 -1.04 4.72
N ILE A 447 -1.72 -1.66 4.86
CA ILE A 447 -2.83 -1.17 5.68
C ILE A 447 -3.01 -2.18 6.81
N ASP A 448 -3.33 -1.69 7.99
CA ASP A 448 -3.66 -2.48 9.17
C ASP A 448 -4.75 -1.75 9.96
N GLN A 449 -5.50 -2.45 10.81
CA GLN A 449 -6.65 -1.90 11.54
C GLN A 449 -6.45 -1.97 13.05
N ASP A 450 -7.05 -1.02 13.77
CA ASP A 450 -7.03 -1.06 15.23
C ASP A 450 -7.90 -2.20 15.81
N PRO A 451 -7.75 -2.56 17.10
CA PRO A 451 -8.55 -3.63 17.71
C PRO A 451 -10.08 -3.43 17.67
N SER A 452 -10.58 -2.20 17.51
CA SER A 452 -12.02 -1.94 17.31
C SER A 452 -12.49 -2.01 15.85
N GLY A 453 -11.56 -2.12 14.88
CA GLY A 453 -11.87 -2.15 13.44
C GLY A 453 -12.42 -0.84 12.88
N ARG A 454 -12.37 0.26 13.65
CA ARG A 454 -12.89 1.59 13.28
C ARG A 454 -11.90 2.43 12.49
N TYR A 455 -10.60 2.14 12.64
CA TYR A 455 -9.53 2.95 12.09
C TYR A 455 -8.50 2.12 11.33
N LEU A 456 -8.32 2.42 10.04
CA LEU A 456 -7.27 1.88 9.18
C LEU A 456 -6.04 2.79 9.16
N PHE A 457 -4.89 2.21 9.46
CA PHE A 457 -3.59 2.83 9.46
C PHE A 457 -2.87 2.49 8.15
N THR A 458 -2.53 3.50 7.35
CA THR A 458 -1.93 3.31 6.02
C THR A 458 -0.52 3.85 5.93
N ALA A 459 0.45 3.02 5.55
CA ALA A 459 1.78 3.47 5.18
C ALA A 459 1.78 4.10 3.77
N VAL A 460 2.09 5.40 3.68
CA VAL A 460 2.10 6.17 2.43
C VAL A 460 3.55 6.47 2.00
N ASN A 461 4.07 5.69 1.05
CA ASN A 461 5.46 5.70 0.61
C ASN A 461 5.88 6.90 -0.25
N GLY A 462 4.91 7.60 -0.87
CA GLY A 462 5.18 8.75 -1.72
C GLY A 462 5.51 10.01 -0.92
N SER A 463 4.70 10.29 0.11
CA SER A 463 4.88 11.44 1.01
C SER A 463 5.61 11.10 2.31
N SER A 464 5.89 9.81 2.57
CA SER A 464 6.51 9.29 3.80
C SER A 464 5.70 9.68 5.04
N GLU A 465 4.48 9.13 5.12
CA GLU A 465 3.50 9.43 6.15
C GLU A 465 2.78 8.15 6.61
N VAL A 466 2.21 8.20 7.82
CA VAL A 466 1.11 7.32 8.24
C VAL A 466 -0.18 8.12 8.18
N VAL A 467 -1.20 7.55 7.56
CA VAL A 467 -2.53 8.15 7.40
C VAL A 467 -3.57 7.26 8.06
N VAL A 468 -4.36 7.84 8.96
CA VAL A 468 -5.47 7.16 9.64
C VAL A 468 -6.77 7.47 8.90
N VAL A 469 -7.53 6.42 8.55
CA VAL A 469 -8.82 6.48 7.85
C VAL A 469 -9.90 5.84 8.72
N GLU A 470 -11.06 6.47 8.84
CA GLU A 470 -12.24 5.89 9.49
C GLU A 470 -12.92 4.87 8.55
N THR A 471 -13.26 3.67 9.03
CA THR A 471 -13.65 2.55 8.18
C THR A 471 -15.09 2.62 7.65
N GLU A 472 -16.02 3.26 8.35
CA GLU A 472 -17.41 3.37 7.92
C GLU A 472 -17.58 4.46 6.85
N THR A 473 -17.04 5.64 7.11
CA THR A 473 -17.16 6.81 6.21
C THR A 473 -16.09 6.82 5.12
N MET A 474 -14.91 6.26 5.37
CA MET A 474 -13.66 6.42 4.60
C MET A 474 -13.03 7.81 4.72
N ASP A 475 -13.33 8.59 5.76
CA ASP A 475 -12.68 9.90 5.97
C ASP A 475 -11.25 9.78 6.52
N ILE A 476 -10.37 10.72 6.14
CA ILE A 476 -9.03 10.83 6.73
C ILE A 476 -9.12 11.58 8.07
N ILE A 477 -8.81 10.87 9.16
CA ILE A 477 -8.90 11.36 10.53
C ILE A 477 -7.65 12.14 10.95
N THR A 478 -6.47 11.60 10.68
CA THR A 478 -5.20 12.26 11.02
C THR A 478 -4.04 11.74 10.16
N ARG A 479 -2.97 12.53 10.06
CA ARG A 479 -1.78 12.22 9.26
C ARG A 479 -0.52 12.59 10.05
N VAL A 480 0.47 11.70 10.13
CA VAL A 480 1.78 11.95 10.78
C VAL A 480 2.92 11.64 9.82
N ARG A 481 4.03 12.39 9.92
CA ARG A 481 5.22 12.16 9.09
C ARG A 481 6.01 10.96 9.60
N SER A 482 6.61 10.23 8.67
CA SER A 482 7.53 9.11 8.89
C SER A 482 8.82 9.31 8.10
N ASP A 483 9.87 8.58 8.46
CA ASP A 483 11.14 8.58 7.74
C ASP A 483 10.97 8.18 6.27
N SER A 484 11.82 8.73 5.38
CA SER A 484 11.78 8.49 3.93
C SER A 484 11.47 7.03 3.55
N TYR A 485 10.47 6.85 2.69
CA TYR A 485 10.08 5.57 2.09
C TYR A 485 9.44 4.53 3.04
N THR A 486 8.50 4.93 3.89
CA THR A 486 7.61 4.05 4.65
C THR A 486 7.00 2.93 3.78
N VAL A 487 7.04 1.67 4.23
CA VAL A 487 6.58 0.48 3.50
C VAL A 487 5.61 -0.35 4.32
N GLY A 488 6.12 -1.02 5.35
CA GLY A 488 5.36 -1.91 6.21
C GLY A 488 4.80 -1.16 7.40
N LEU A 489 3.70 -1.66 7.93
CA LEU A 489 2.98 -1.11 9.06
C LEU A 489 2.37 -2.26 9.85
N ALA A 490 2.34 -2.16 11.17
CA ALA A 490 1.49 -3.00 12.03
C ALA A 490 1.00 -2.19 13.23
N VAL A 491 -0.23 -2.42 13.66
CA VAL A 491 -0.80 -1.93 14.92
C VAL A 491 -0.59 -3.01 16.00
N SER A 492 -0.31 -2.61 17.24
CA SER A 492 -0.16 -3.55 18.35
C SER A 492 -1.52 -4.14 18.76
N PRO A 493 -1.60 -5.40 19.23
CA PRO A 493 -2.88 -6.02 19.62
C PRO A 493 -3.64 -5.32 20.75
N ASP A 494 -2.97 -4.49 21.55
CA ASP A 494 -3.57 -3.64 22.58
C ASP A 494 -4.06 -2.27 22.05
N GLY A 495 -3.84 -1.99 20.75
CA GLY A 495 -4.21 -0.74 20.08
C GLY A 495 -3.36 0.46 20.49
N ARG A 496 -2.30 0.29 21.28
CA ARG A 496 -1.54 1.43 21.85
C ARG A 496 -0.40 1.93 20.98
N GLN A 497 0.08 1.14 20.03
CA GLN A 497 1.23 1.50 19.19
C GLN A 497 0.94 1.16 17.72
N VAL A 498 1.47 1.97 16.81
CA VAL A 498 1.64 1.59 15.40
C VAL A 498 3.13 1.72 15.04
N TRP A 499 3.70 0.67 14.46
CA TRP A 499 5.10 0.65 14.03
C TRP A 499 5.15 0.64 12.51
N THR A 500 6.13 1.34 11.92
CA THR A 500 6.33 1.35 10.48
C THR A 500 7.78 1.17 10.07
N THR A 501 8.03 0.37 9.02
CA THR A 501 9.35 0.21 8.41
C THR A 501 9.55 1.20 7.27
N SER A 502 10.70 1.86 7.21
CA SER A 502 11.08 2.78 6.14
C SER A 502 12.26 2.21 5.34
N GLN A 503 12.01 1.86 4.08
CA GLN A 503 12.93 1.06 3.28
C GLN A 503 14.12 1.89 2.78
N GLY A 504 15.33 1.40 3.04
CA GLY A 504 16.60 2.04 2.68
C GLY A 504 16.78 2.25 1.19
N ARG A 505 17.34 3.40 0.83
CA ARG A 505 17.88 3.71 -0.50
C ARG A 505 19.15 4.54 -0.38
N ASP A 506 20.19 4.13 -1.10
CA ASP A 506 21.52 4.72 -1.05
C ASP A 506 21.47 6.23 -1.35
N GLY A 507 22.01 7.04 -0.43
CA GLY A 507 22.00 8.50 -0.51
C GLY A 507 20.63 9.19 -0.39
N LYS A 508 19.52 8.47 -0.15
CA LYS A 508 18.15 9.04 -0.20
C LYS A 508 17.24 8.76 1.01
N GLY A 509 17.68 7.95 1.97
CA GLY A 509 16.99 7.75 3.25
C GLY A 509 16.48 6.34 3.49
N GLY A 510 15.53 6.20 4.43
CA GLY A 510 15.07 4.91 4.96
C GLY A 510 16.10 4.29 5.92
N ASN A 511 16.11 2.96 6.04
CA ASN A 511 16.84 2.23 7.09
C ASN A 511 16.41 2.61 8.51
N SER A 512 15.10 2.62 8.74
CA SER A 512 14.52 2.90 10.05
C SER A 512 13.21 2.16 10.31
N VAL A 513 12.90 1.97 11.59
CA VAL A 513 11.61 1.53 12.11
C VAL A 513 11.11 2.63 13.03
N CYS A 514 10.00 3.27 12.70
CA CYS A 514 9.40 4.34 13.50
C CYS A 514 8.28 3.76 14.39
N VAL A 515 8.25 4.15 15.66
CA VAL A 515 7.26 3.69 16.66
C VAL A 515 6.41 4.87 17.10
N TYR A 516 5.11 4.81 16.81
CA TYR A 516 4.15 5.84 17.23
C TYR A 516 3.27 5.29 18.35
N GLU A 517 3.10 6.05 19.43
CA GLU A 517 2.02 5.80 20.39
C GLU A 517 0.70 6.33 19.81
N ILE A 518 -0.39 5.61 20.06
CA ILE A 518 -1.75 5.93 19.63
C ILE A 518 -2.55 6.43 20.83
N THR A 519 -3.19 7.59 20.68
CA THR A 519 -4.17 8.10 21.64
C THR A 519 -5.54 8.20 20.97
N TYR A 520 -6.51 7.46 21.49
CA TYR A 520 -7.93 7.64 21.18
C TYR A 520 -8.53 8.65 22.16
N VAL A 521 -9.29 9.60 21.66
CA VAL A 521 -9.97 10.64 22.46
C VAL A 521 -11.45 10.37 22.45
N ASP A 522 -11.99 10.09 23.64
CA ASP A 522 -13.40 9.83 23.88
C ASP A 522 -14.17 11.16 23.91
N THR A 523 -14.61 11.61 22.73
CA THR A 523 -15.33 12.88 22.56
C THR A 523 -16.59 12.99 23.42
N ASN A 524 -17.17 11.86 23.83
CA ASN A 524 -18.38 11.82 24.64
C ASN A 524 -18.09 12.07 26.13
N LYS A 525 -16.83 11.96 26.58
CA LYS A 525 -16.43 12.31 27.95
C LYS A 525 -16.17 13.81 28.11
N ASP A 526 -15.41 14.41 27.19
CA ASP A 526 -15.06 15.84 27.26
C ASP A 526 -16.31 16.75 27.31
N GLU A 527 -17.39 16.41 26.60
CA GLU A 527 -18.66 17.15 26.70
C GLU A 527 -19.32 17.03 28.08
N SER A 528 -19.23 15.87 28.74
CA SER A 528 -19.80 15.70 30.09
C SER A 528 -18.95 16.38 31.19
N GLU A 529 -17.63 16.42 31.04
CA GLU A 529 -16.75 17.21 31.93
C GLU A 529 -16.89 18.72 31.70
N MET A 530 -17.16 19.19 30.47
CA MET A 530 -17.49 20.59 30.22
C MET A 530 -18.87 20.97 30.76
N ALA A 531 -19.91 20.16 30.51
CA ALA A 531 -21.25 20.39 31.05
C ALA A 531 -21.24 20.42 32.60
N GLY A 532 -20.47 19.53 33.23
CA GLY A 532 -20.29 19.47 34.69
C GLY A 532 -19.57 20.67 35.30
N ARG A 533 -18.92 21.53 34.51
CA ARG A 533 -18.32 22.80 34.98
C ARG A 533 -19.28 23.99 34.96
N THR A 534 -20.50 23.82 34.47
CA THR A 534 -21.51 24.88 34.34
C THR A 534 -22.73 24.73 35.26
N THR A 535 -22.52 24.43 36.55
CA THR A 535 -23.49 24.74 37.63
C THR A 535 -22.87 24.73 39.03
N GLN A 536 -22.32 25.87 39.46
CA GLN A 536 -22.37 26.27 40.88
C GLN A 536 -22.79 27.74 40.99
N PRO A 537 -23.90 28.07 41.69
CA PRO A 537 -24.22 29.45 42.03
C PRO A 537 -23.17 30.04 42.99
N PHE A 538 -22.89 31.33 42.87
CA PHE A 538 -22.02 32.03 43.82
C PHE A 538 -22.69 32.09 45.21
N GLY A 539 -22.23 31.24 46.13
CA GLY A 539 -22.50 31.36 47.55
C GLY A 539 -21.65 32.49 48.15
N LEU A 540 -22.30 33.47 48.76
CA LEU A 540 -21.63 34.50 49.56
C LEU A 540 -21.04 33.87 50.83
N ASN A 541 -19.80 34.23 51.16
CA ASN A 541 -19.23 34.08 52.50
C ASN A 541 -18.28 35.25 52.77
N GLU A 542 -18.43 35.87 53.94
CA GLU A 542 -17.59 36.97 54.41
C GLU A 542 -16.51 36.46 55.38
N HIS A 543 -15.48 37.28 55.61
CA HIS A 543 -14.40 37.09 56.61
C HIS A 543 -13.38 35.96 56.32
N ALA A 544 -12.09 36.10 56.65
CA ALA A 544 -11.26 37.29 56.93
C ALA A 544 -9.76 36.94 56.73
N ASP A 545 -8.91 37.96 56.86
CA ASP A 545 -7.43 38.01 56.96
C ASP A 545 -6.66 36.67 57.15
N THR A 546 -5.49 36.44 56.51
CA THR A 546 -4.31 37.34 56.61
C THR A 546 -3.32 37.25 55.43
N SER A 547 -2.62 38.37 55.23
CA SER A 547 -1.49 38.67 54.36
C SER A 547 -0.37 37.62 54.19
N VAL A 548 0.12 37.48 52.95
CA VAL A 548 1.55 37.42 52.60
C VAL A 548 1.81 38.33 51.38
N THR A 549 2.95 39.01 51.34
CA THR A 549 3.25 40.10 50.39
C THR A 549 3.55 39.63 48.96
N LEU A 550 2.94 40.30 47.97
CA LEU A 550 3.31 40.23 46.55
C LEU A 550 4.49 41.16 46.24
N HIS A 551 5.26 40.80 45.20
CA HIS A 551 6.30 41.65 44.61
C HIS A 551 5.93 41.95 43.16
N GLU A 552 5.19 43.05 42.93
CA GLU A 552 4.74 43.43 41.58
C GLU A 552 5.88 44.03 40.74
N GLN A 553 6.02 43.55 39.50
CA GLN A 553 6.61 44.35 38.41
C GLN A 553 5.54 44.68 37.37
N LYS A 554 5.53 45.95 36.95
CA LYS A 554 4.44 46.58 36.20
C LYS A 554 4.57 46.33 34.70
N THR A 555 3.47 45.95 34.06
CA THR A 555 3.21 46.27 32.65
C THR A 555 2.00 47.21 32.57
N LYS A 556 2.12 48.30 31.80
CA LYS A 556 1.06 49.30 31.66
C LYS A 556 0.06 48.88 30.58
N SER A 557 -1.21 49.19 30.82
CA SER A 557 -2.24 49.26 29.79
C SER A 557 -2.01 50.44 28.84
N LEU A 558 -2.51 50.29 27.61
CA LEU A 558 -2.83 51.40 26.71
C LEU A 558 -4.03 50.99 25.86
N SER A 559 -5.06 51.82 25.84
CA SER A 559 -6.31 51.58 25.10
C SER A 559 -6.91 52.91 24.65
N GLN A 560 -7.93 52.82 23.78
CA GLN A 560 -8.71 53.91 23.20
C GLN A 560 -8.02 54.82 22.16
N ALA A 561 -8.53 54.74 20.93
CA ALA A 561 -9.00 55.90 20.18
C ALA A 561 -10.28 55.50 19.41
N ILE A 562 -11.25 56.40 19.30
CA ILE A 562 -12.55 56.16 18.64
C ILE A 562 -12.93 57.40 17.81
N SER A 563 -13.25 57.23 16.52
CA SER A 563 -14.13 58.13 15.75
C SER A 563 -14.57 57.45 14.43
N THR A 564 -15.80 56.92 14.37
CA THR A 564 -17.00 57.51 13.70
C THR A 564 -17.06 57.47 12.16
N GLY A 565 -18.08 56.77 11.65
CA GLY A 565 -18.63 56.89 10.29
C GLY A 565 -20.01 56.21 10.27
N GLN A 566 -21.04 56.85 9.69
CA GLN A 566 -22.45 56.44 9.85
C GLN A 566 -23.11 55.96 8.56
N ASN A 567 -24.05 55.00 8.70
CA ASN A 567 -25.26 54.78 7.87
C ASN A 567 -25.02 54.44 6.36
N THR A 568 -25.91 53.76 5.65
CA THR A 568 -27.40 53.80 5.67
C THR A 568 -28.08 52.42 5.54
N THR A 569 -29.40 52.42 5.67
CA THR A 569 -30.32 51.26 5.62
C THR A 569 -31.18 51.24 4.35
N SER A 570 -31.59 50.05 3.90
CA SER A 570 -32.81 49.85 3.11
C SER A 570 -33.50 48.52 3.48
N LYS A 571 -34.79 48.37 3.10
CA LYS A 571 -35.69 47.25 3.46
C LYS A 571 -36.32 46.64 2.19
N THR A 572 -37.13 45.59 2.41
CA THR A 572 -38.10 44.95 1.49
C THR A 572 -37.50 43.97 0.46
N GLY A 573 -38.22 42.95 -0.02
CA GLY A 573 -39.65 42.63 0.15
C GLY A 573 -39.94 41.15 0.49
N ASP A 574 -41.20 40.76 0.38
CA ASP A 574 -41.79 39.49 0.84
C ASP A 574 -42.28 38.63 -0.36
N ASP A 575 -43.03 37.55 -0.06
CA ASP A 575 -43.82 36.70 -0.96
C ASP A 575 -43.09 35.69 -1.89
N SER A 576 -43.73 34.62 -2.38
CA SER A 576 -44.50 33.50 -1.76
C SER A 576 -45.01 32.55 -2.89
N VAL A 577 -45.87 31.59 -2.56
CA VAL A 577 -46.67 30.73 -3.46
C VAL A 577 -45.99 29.56 -4.20
N SER A 578 -46.57 28.40 -3.91
CA SER A 578 -46.34 27.02 -4.32
C SER A 578 -46.75 26.61 -5.76
N SER A 579 -46.06 25.56 -6.26
CA SER A 579 -46.61 24.37 -6.97
C SER A 579 -47.47 24.51 -8.24
N ILE A 580 -47.07 23.79 -9.31
CA ILE A 580 -47.88 22.89 -10.16
C ILE A 580 -46.93 22.26 -11.23
N LEU A 581 -47.10 21.10 -11.88
CA LEU A 581 -47.70 19.76 -11.68
C LEU A 581 -47.85 19.16 -13.09
N MET A 582 -47.28 17.97 -13.38
CA MET A 582 -47.54 17.14 -14.60
C MET A 582 -47.13 17.74 -15.98
N GLN A 583 -47.04 17.01 -17.12
CA GLN A 583 -47.12 15.56 -17.43
C GLN A 583 -46.42 15.27 -18.79
N LYS A 584 -45.93 14.02 -19.01
CA LYS A 584 -45.62 13.36 -20.32
C LYS A 584 -44.52 14.04 -21.17
N GLY A 585 -43.63 13.35 -21.90
CA GLY A 585 -43.40 11.90 -22.06
C GLY A 585 -43.78 11.37 -23.45
N LEU A 586 -42.80 10.85 -24.21
CA LEU A 586 -42.97 9.84 -25.26
C LEU A 586 -41.59 9.34 -25.78
N VAL A 587 -41.46 8.03 -25.96
CA VAL A 587 -40.37 7.34 -26.67
C VAL A 587 -40.87 6.96 -28.05
N PRO A 588 -39.99 6.96 -29.09
CA PRO A 588 -40.08 5.89 -30.09
C PRO A 588 -38.75 5.14 -30.32
N THR A 589 -38.84 3.82 -30.26
CA THR A 589 -38.09 2.85 -31.08
C THR A 589 -38.22 3.15 -32.58
N ALA A 590 -37.32 2.74 -33.51
CA ALA A 590 -35.98 2.13 -33.46
C ALA A 590 -35.28 2.43 -34.84
N MET A 591 -34.56 1.60 -35.63
CA MET A 591 -34.19 0.16 -35.62
C MET A 591 -33.07 -0.11 -36.66
N VAL A 592 -32.32 -1.22 -36.51
CA VAL A 592 -31.57 -1.98 -37.55
C VAL A 592 -30.63 -1.20 -38.51
N ARG A 593 -29.32 -1.33 -38.31
CA ARG A 593 -28.46 -2.27 -39.08
C ARG A 593 -27.19 -2.65 -38.32
#